data_AF-A0A1K1SDB6-F1
#
_entry.id   AF-A0A1K1SDB6-F1
#
_cell.length_a   1.000
_cell.length_b   1.000
_cell.length_c   1.000
_cell.angle_alpha   90.00
_cell.angle_beta   90.00
_cell.angle_gamma   90.00
#
_symmetry.space_group_name_H-M   'P 1'
#
loop_
_entity.id
_entity.type
_entity.pdbx_description
1 polymer ?
#
loop_
_entity_poly.entity_id
_entity_poly.type
_entity_poly.pdbx_seq_one_letter_code
_entity_poly.pdbx_strand_id
1 'polypeptide(L)'
;MLYINLLLKWQEQEHNLVLHITSYEMCNESNLGSRSNYFRYMRELLEWGYINGYRKGTNGAVVEMKFLYNPADGQIVPLPRTKSR
;
A
#
# COMPACT_ATOMS: atom_id res chain seq x y z
N MET A 1 -7.37 -6.49 -1.91
CA MET A 1 -6.31 -6.83 -2.88
C MET A 1 -5.11 -5.92 -2.78
N LEU A 2 -5.25 -4.59 -2.86
CA LEU A 2 -4.10 -3.66 -2.83
C LEU A 2 -3.11 -3.93 -1.68
N TYR A 3 -3.57 -4.02 -0.44
CA TYR A 3 -2.69 -4.25 0.72
C TYR A 3 -1.88 -5.55 0.61
N ILE A 4 -2.51 -6.65 0.16
CA ILE A 4 -1.84 -7.94 0.00
C ILE A 4 -0.75 -7.84 -1.07
N ASN A 5 -1.05 -7.23 -2.21
CA ASN A 5 -0.05 -7.05 -3.28
C ASN A 5 1.11 -6.14 -2.82
N LEU A 6 0.84 -5.11 -2.02
CA LEU A 6 1.89 -4.28 -1.42
C LEU A 6 2.78 -5.09 -0.47
N LEU A 7 2.19 -6.00 0.33
CA LEU A 7 2.94 -6.89 1.21
C LEU A 7 3.85 -7.84 0.43
N LEU A 8 3.33 -8.44 -0.65
CA LEU A 8 4.11 -9.34 -1.51
C LEU A 8 5.30 -8.62 -2.14
N LYS A 9 5.09 -7.43 -2.71
CA LYS A 9 6.18 -6.59 -3.27
C LYS A 9 7.20 -6.19 -2.21
N TRP A 10 6.74 -5.95 -0.98
CA TRP A 10 7.63 -5.64 0.13
C TRP A 10 8.47 -6.85 0.56
N GLN A 11 7.90 -8.06 0.60
CA GLN A 11 8.65 -9.29 0.88
C GLN A 11 9.72 -9.58 -0.18
N GLU A 12 9.45 -9.28 -1.47
CA GLU A 12 10.46 -9.38 -2.53
C GLU A 12 11.65 -8.41 -2.33
N GLN A 13 11.48 -7.38 -1.50
CA GLN A 13 12.49 -6.34 -1.23
C GLN A 13 13.02 -6.43 0.21
N GLU A 14 13.06 -7.62 0.82
CA GLU A 14 13.29 -7.97 2.24
C GLU A 14 14.37 -7.17 3.02
N HIS A 15 15.28 -6.47 2.36
CA HIS A 15 16.30 -5.61 2.97
C HIS A 15 15.98 -4.10 2.93
N ASN A 16 14.85 -3.70 2.38
CA ASN A 16 14.49 -2.31 2.15
C ASN A 16 13.32 -1.89 3.04
N LEU A 17 13.57 -0.92 3.91
CA LEU A 17 12.55 -0.33 4.80
C LEU A 17 11.51 0.51 4.04
N VAL A 18 11.77 0.77 2.76
CA VAL A 18 10.93 1.57 1.88
C VAL A 18 10.62 0.75 0.64
N LEU A 19 9.33 0.57 0.39
CA LEU A 19 8.83 -0.05 -0.84
C LEU A 19 8.76 1.02 -1.93
N HIS A 20 9.49 0.81 -3.01
CA HIS A 20 9.45 1.67 -4.21
C HIS A 20 8.66 0.95 -5.29
N ILE A 21 7.52 1.53 -5.67
CA ILE A 21 6.58 0.94 -6.65
C ILE A 21 6.03 2.00 -7.57
N THR A 22 5.49 1.59 -8.70
CA THR A 22 4.70 2.50 -9.54
C THR A 22 3.21 2.40 -9.23
N SER A 23 2.51 3.53 -9.26
CA SER A 23 1.05 3.53 -9.06
C SER A 23 0.32 2.72 -10.13
N TYR A 24 0.88 2.67 -11.35
CA TYR A 24 0.28 1.97 -12.48
C TYR A 24 0.36 0.45 -12.34
N GLU A 25 1.52 -0.05 -11.95
CA GLU A 25 1.74 -1.47 -11.64
C GLU A 25 0.76 -1.94 -10.56
N MET A 26 0.69 -1.22 -9.43
CA MET A 26 -0.23 -1.58 -8.36
C MET A 26 -1.70 -1.44 -8.74
N CYS A 27 -2.06 -0.46 -9.57
CA CYS A 27 -3.40 -0.34 -10.12
C CYS A 27 -3.79 -1.58 -10.93
N ASN A 28 -2.88 -2.08 -11.76
CA ASN A 28 -3.11 -3.23 -12.63
C ASN A 28 -3.16 -4.52 -11.82
N GLU A 29 -2.12 -4.80 -11.02
CA GLU A 29 -2.01 -6.02 -10.21
C GLU A 29 -3.13 -6.13 -9.16
N SER A 30 -3.63 -5.00 -8.67
CA SER A 30 -4.71 -4.96 -7.67
C SER A 30 -6.10 -4.75 -8.28
N ASN A 31 -6.20 -4.74 -9.61
CA ASN A 31 -7.43 -4.54 -10.38
C ASN A 31 -8.27 -3.33 -9.91
N LEU A 32 -7.63 -2.17 -9.72
CA LEU A 32 -8.25 -0.97 -9.14
C LEU A 32 -8.94 -0.06 -10.17
N GLY A 33 -8.72 -0.32 -11.46
CA GLY A 33 -9.29 0.39 -12.60
C GLY A 33 -8.76 1.81 -12.81
N SER A 34 -8.43 2.56 -11.76
CA SER A 34 -7.92 3.92 -11.87
C SER A 34 -6.88 4.26 -10.82
N ARG A 35 -5.99 5.19 -11.19
CA ARG A 35 -4.97 5.74 -10.29
C ARG A 35 -5.59 6.54 -9.13
N SER A 36 -6.74 7.15 -9.34
CA SER A 36 -7.50 7.84 -8.29
C SER A 36 -7.97 6.88 -7.20
N ASN A 37 -8.44 5.68 -7.59
CA ASN A 37 -8.79 4.63 -6.64
C ASN A 37 -7.57 4.14 -5.85
N TYR A 38 -6.43 3.93 -6.52
CA TYR A 38 -5.20 3.58 -5.83
C TYR A 38 -4.83 4.59 -4.74
N PHE A 39 -4.83 5.90 -5.05
CA PHE A 39 -4.50 6.91 -4.05
C PHE A 39 -5.58 7.10 -2.97
N ARG A 40 -6.84 6.78 -3.26
CA ARG A 40 -7.88 6.71 -2.23
C ARG A 40 -7.58 5.58 -1.25
N TYR A 41 -7.31 4.37 -1.75
CA TYR A 41 -6.98 3.23 -0.90
C TYR A 41 -5.66 3.42 -0.13
N MET A 42 -4.65 4.06 -0.72
CA MET A 42 -3.41 4.41 0.01
C MET A 42 -3.66 5.34 1.20
N ARG A 43 -4.62 6.28 1.09
CA ARG A 43 -5.04 7.11 2.23
C ARG A 43 -5.77 6.29 3.29
N GLU A 44 -6.70 5.42 2.88
CA GLU A 44 -7.42 4.53 3.80
C GLU A 44 -6.43 3.64 4.58
N LEU A 45 -5.43 3.05 3.91
CA LEU A 45 -4.40 2.25 4.56
C LEU A 45 -3.55 3.04 5.57
N LEU A 46 -3.27 4.32 5.28
CA LEU A 46 -2.59 5.22 6.20
C LEU A 46 -3.46 5.54 7.42
N GLU A 47 -4.72 5.92 7.19
CA GLU A 47 -5.70 6.24 8.24
C GLU A 47 -5.97 5.04 9.16
N TRP A 48 -5.93 3.83 8.62
CA TRP A 48 -6.14 2.60 9.37
C TRP A 48 -4.87 2.06 10.05
N GLY A 49 -3.72 2.71 9.86
CA GLY A 49 -2.47 2.34 10.53
C GLY A 49 -1.75 1.12 9.94
N TYR A 50 -2.06 0.74 8.70
CA TYR A 50 -1.31 -0.33 8.00
C TYR A 50 0.07 0.14 7.52
N ILE A 51 0.17 1.43 7.24
CA ILE A 51 1.34 2.04 6.63
C ILE A 51 1.66 3.29 7.44
N ASN A 52 2.95 3.57 7.65
CA ASN A 52 3.39 4.76 8.39
C ASN A 52 3.38 6.00 7.48
N GLY A 53 3.51 5.80 6.17
CA GLY A 53 3.47 6.90 5.22
C GLY A 53 3.72 6.45 3.80
N TYR A 54 3.40 7.34 2.87
CA TYR A 54 3.77 7.22 1.48
C TYR A 54 4.02 8.59 0.86
N ARG A 55 4.91 8.64 -0.13
CA ARG A 55 5.24 9.84 -0.90
C ARG A 55 4.95 9.61 -2.37
N LYS A 56 4.33 10.59 -3.02
CA LYS A 56 4.13 10.62 -4.47
C LYS A 56 5.35 11.26 -5.13
N GLY A 57 5.95 10.58 -6.11
CA GLY A 57 6.92 11.14 -7.03
C GLY A 57 6.28 11.99 -8.13
N THR A 58 7.06 12.34 -9.15
CA THR A 58 6.61 13.16 -10.28
C THR A 58 5.34 12.59 -10.91
N ASN A 59 4.33 13.45 -11.08
CA ASN A 59 3.01 13.09 -11.62
C ASN A 59 2.29 11.96 -10.85
N GLY A 60 2.75 11.58 -9.65
CA GLY A 60 2.23 10.44 -8.90
C GLY A 60 2.47 9.08 -9.54
N ALA A 61 3.42 8.97 -10.48
CA ALA A 61 3.72 7.70 -11.16
C ALA A 61 4.53 6.76 -10.27
N VAL A 62 5.50 7.29 -9.53
CA VAL A 62 6.32 6.56 -8.55
C VAL A 62 5.77 6.83 -7.15
N VAL A 63 5.75 5.81 -6.31
CA VAL A 63 5.34 5.88 -4.92
C VAL A 63 6.39 5.22 -4.05
N GLU A 64 6.83 5.97 -3.05
CA GLU A 64 7.64 5.44 -1.95
C GLU A 64 6.71 5.18 -0.78
N MET A 65 6.82 4.03 -0.15
CA MET A 65 5.91 3.60 0.91
C MET A 65 6.67 2.99 2.07
N LYS A 66 6.22 3.26 3.29
CA LYS A 66 6.77 2.69 4.53
C LYS A 66 5.67 1.97 5.30
N PHE A 67 5.89 0.71 5.63
CA PHE A 67 5.00 -0.05 6.53
C PHE A 67 5.17 0.40 7.98
N LEU A 68 4.11 0.27 8.80
CA LEU A 68 4.12 0.73 10.19
C LEU A 68 4.85 -0.25 11.14
N TYR A 69 4.79 -1.54 10.81
CA TYR A 69 5.54 -2.61 11.47
C TYR A 69 6.33 -3.36 10.40
N ASN A 70 7.35 -4.12 10.81
CA ASN A 70 7.94 -5.12 9.93
C ASN A 70 6.88 -6.20 9.69
N PRO A 71 6.27 -6.33 8.49
CA PRO A 71 5.23 -7.32 8.24
C PRO A 71 5.69 -8.77 8.48
N ALA A 72 7.01 -8.99 8.63
CA ALA A 72 7.62 -10.24 9.05
C ALA A 72 7.11 -10.78 10.40
N ASP A 73 6.56 -9.94 11.29
CA ASP A 73 6.03 -10.39 12.59
C ASP A 73 4.62 -11.04 12.48
N GLY A 74 4.08 -11.21 11.28
CA GLY A 74 2.88 -12.01 11.03
C GLY A 74 1.58 -11.45 11.64
N GLN A 75 1.63 -10.30 12.32
CA GLN A 75 0.45 -9.63 12.85
C GLN A 75 -0.25 -8.88 11.73
N ILE A 76 -1.11 -9.60 11.00
CA ILE A 76 -2.11 -8.98 10.12
C ILE A 76 -3.05 -8.17 11.02
N VAL A 77 -2.85 -6.84 11.05
CA VAL A 77 -3.79 -5.94 11.71
C VAL A 77 -5.16 -6.14 11.07
N PRO A 78 -6.24 -6.42 11.82
CA PRO A 78 -7.55 -6.66 11.23
C PRO A 78 -8.09 -5.41 10.54
N LEU A 79 -8.60 -5.56 9.31
CA LEU A 79 -9.18 -4.46 8.53
C LEU A 79 -10.31 -3.84 9.34
N PRO A 80 -10.30 -2.52 9.58
CA PRO A 80 -11.43 -1.88 10.21
C PRO A 80 -12.64 -2.15 9.32
N ARG A 81 -13.69 -2.72 9.94
CA ARG A 81 -14.94 -3.00 9.24
C ARG A 81 -15.44 -1.69 8.65
N THR A 82 -15.39 -1.57 7.33
CA THR A 82 -16.07 -0.50 6.60
C THR A 82 -17.54 -0.57 7.01
N LYS A 83 -17.99 0.42 7.78
CA LYS A 83 -19.42 0.62 7.98
C LYS A 83 -19.98 0.99 6.60
N SER A 84 -20.54 0.03 5.89
CA SER A 84 -21.45 0.32 4.78
C SER A 84 -22.51 1.26 5.33
N ARG A 85 -22.54 2.47 4.79
CA ARG A 85 -23.62 3.42 4.98
C ARG A 85 -24.63 3.23 3.86
#